data_AF-A0A3B4BSV7-F1
#
_entry.id   AF-A0A3B4BSV7-F1
#
_cell.length_a   1.000
_cell.length_b   1.000
_cell.length_c   1.000
_cell.angle_alpha   90.00
_cell.angle_beta   90.00
_cell.angle_gamma   90.00
#
_symmetry.space_group_name_H-M   'P 1'
#
loop_
_entity.id
_entity.type
_entity.pdbx_description
1 polymer ?
#
loop_
_entity_poly.entity_id
_entity_poly.type
_entity_poly.pdbx_seq_one_letter_code
_entity_poly.pdbx_strand_id
1 'polypeptide(L)'
;MASDGSPSRDSQKTKKKTIRKGKEDVEHAQVQVNIESLTASGHHALQQGYYSDALEYFKKAFKAAVELKETKVQRACAFNLGAAYVEAGKPQKGLDFLSRAEPGERGERVADLQFNLAAAHEALKDYVQAARHYLQAAQLYRSQGDGSSEGDTCIRLAHCHLRRKEWAEAAESYLRAAESYKVAGKSASAAIALKDAGNHMLQCDHFTSDDVIAVLTECLELSANITEQETLGKLYNAVGLSFSQLKLFPEATECYELALPLVHSTPRRLAVVLQNLGAVHNILAQYQQSLEYHREAAALHGSLGSRRAQGRCFCNLGYALSELGELEEAGESYLHAQQAFKDSDDSSGQWQSCEGLAGIRMRMREPEKAIIYYKQALALLSKCKDVSISVQEHLVNKLSAALQLKLAMQQRAHPARRAIQERSFHRPQLHMTDTRNVDETVDEHRRREVLNSQRIEDSSQVDFTKQWRPTDIYGRRKPHGDMMIPSRITKTDQPAYLNALPEANRNLNNTYEKSDVHCQNPTNAHIISKQDQPVCDSSKQNPDELTSEPLLVESTEISPPALLDSGDTTPLQRRLKSRFCTVM
;
A
#
# COMPACT_ATOMS: atom_id res chain seq x y z
N MET A 1 21.30 -77.85 -70.36
CA MET A 1 20.69 -77.90 -69.01
C MET A 1 20.41 -76.47 -68.59
N ALA A 2 19.17 -75.99 -68.76
CA ALA A 2 18.73 -74.70 -68.22
C ALA A 2 18.02 -75.01 -66.89
N SER A 3 18.59 -74.52 -65.79
CA SER A 3 18.05 -74.70 -64.44
C SER A 3 17.07 -73.57 -64.14
N ASP A 4 15.77 -73.87 -64.22
CA ASP A 4 14.68 -72.99 -63.80
C ASP A 4 14.68 -72.87 -62.27
N GLY A 5 15.44 -71.90 -61.76
CA GLY A 5 15.44 -71.51 -60.35
C GLY A 5 14.22 -70.66 -60.02
N SER A 6 13.06 -71.28 -59.84
CA SER A 6 11.88 -70.60 -59.28
C SER A 6 12.16 -70.16 -57.83
N PRO A 7 12.02 -68.87 -57.46
CA PRO A 7 12.30 -68.42 -56.10
C PRO A 7 11.31 -69.04 -55.12
N SER A 8 11.85 -69.70 -54.08
CA SER A 8 11.09 -70.32 -52.98
C SER A 8 10.05 -69.34 -52.39
N ARG A 9 8.83 -69.84 -52.15
CA ARG A 9 7.71 -69.09 -51.54
C ARG A 9 8.09 -68.40 -50.23
N ASP A 10 9.08 -68.91 -49.50
CA ASP A 10 9.55 -68.32 -48.24
C ASP A 10 10.46 -67.10 -48.44
N SER A 11 11.23 -67.04 -49.54
CA SER A 11 12.05 -65.88 -49.91
C SER A 11 11.19 -64.68 -50.36
N GLN A 12 10.02 -64.97 -50.96
CA GLN A 12 9.03 -63.95 -51.32
C GLN A 12 8.21 -63.46 -50.12
N LYS A 13 7.92 -64.35 -49.16
CA LYS A 13 7.24 -63.98 -47.90
C LYS A 13 8.13 -63.10 -47.01
N THR A 14 9.41 -63.41 -46.88
CA THR A 14 10.36 -62.58 -46.12
C THR A 14 10.58 -61.22 -46.77
N LYS A 15 10.80 -61.14 -48.09
CA LYS A 15 10.86 -59.85 -48.82
C LYS A 15 9.58 -59.03 -48.69
N LYS A 16 8.39 -59.64 -48.81
CA LYS A 16 7.10 -58.95 -48.59
C LYS A 16 6.94 -58.46 -47.15
N LYS A 17 7.43 -59.21 -46.15
CA LYS A 17 7.39 -58.82 -44.74
C LYS A 17 8.35 -57.65 -44.44
N THR A 18 9.53 -57.64 -45.04
CA THR A 18 10.50 -56.52 -44.91
C THR A 18 10.02 -55.26 -45.63
N ILE A 19 9.39 -55.38 -46.80
CA ILE A 19 8.79 -54.24 -47.53
C ILE A 19 7.56 -53.69 -46.79
N ARG A 20 6.73 -54.55 -46.18
CA ARG A 20 5.60 -54.11 -45.35
C ARG A 20 6.08 -53.40 -44.08
N LYS A 21 7.07 -53.98 -43.39
CA LYS A 21 7.68 -53.36 -42.21
C LYS A 21 8.30 -51.99 -42.56
N GLY A 22 9.04 -51.90 -43.67
CA GLY A 22 9.59 -50.61 -44.12
C GLY A 22 8.55 -49.58 -44.55
N LYS A 23 7.33 -50.00 -44.97
CA LYS A 23 6.21 -49.07 -45.23
C LYS A 23 5.53 -48.61 -43.95
N GLU A 24 5.32 -49.53 -43.00
CA GLU A 24 4.80 -49.22 -41.66
C GLU A 24 5.74 -48.25 -40.94
N ASP A 25 7.06 -48.48 -40.98
CA ASP A 25 8.06 -47.61 -40.35
C ASP A 25 8.04 -46.17 -40.95
N VAL A 26 7.81 -46.03 -42.27
CA VAL A 26 7.69 -44.73 -42.95
C VAL A 26 6.37 -44.02 -42.61
N GLU A 27 5.25 -44.75 -42.54
CA GLU A 27 3.96 -44.20 -42.12
C GLU A 27 3.99 -43.74 -40.66
N HIS A 28 4.60 -44.54 -39.76
CA HIS A 28 4.80 -44.17 -38.35
C HIS A 28 5.64 -42.89 -38.21
N ALA A 29 6.76 -42.78 -38.95
CA ALA A 29 7.59 -41.59 -38.96
C ALA A 29 6.83 -40.35 -39.47
N GLN A 30 6.01 -40.51 -40.51
CA GLN A 30 5.23 -39.41 -41.08
C GLN A 30 4.14 -38.91 -40.13
N VAL A 31 3.48 -39.81 -39.38
CA VAL A 31 2.49 -39.44 -38.37
C VAL A 31 3.15 -38.75 -37.18
N GLN A 32 4.37 -39.17 -36.79
CA GLN A 32 5.12 -38.52 -35.72
C GLN A 32 5.52 -37.08 -36.09
N VAL A 33 6.03 -36.85 -37.29
CA VAL A 33 6.33 -35.49 -37.80
C VAL A 33 5.06 -34.63 -37.82
N ASN A 34 3.90 -35.20 -38.17
CA ASN A 34 2.63 -34.48 -38.15
C ASN A 34 2.22 -34.10 -36.71
N ILE A 35 2.39 -34.99 -35.73
CA ILE A 35 2.13 -34.69 -34.31
C ILE A 35 3.01 -33.54 -33.81
N GLU A 36 4.30 -33.56 -34.15
CA GLU A 36 5.24 -32.51 -33.76
C GLU A 36 4.85 -31.16 -34.38
N SER A 37 4.49 -31.14 -35.66
CA SER A 37 4.01 -29.94 -36.34
C SER A 37 2.73 -29.38 -35.72
N LEU A 38 1.72 -30.23 -35.47
CA LEU A 38 0.47 -29.83 -34.83
C LEU A 38 0.71 -29.31 -33.41
N THR A 39 1.58 -29.95 -32.65
CA THR A 39 1.94 -29.53 -31.30
C THR A 39 2.62 -28.16 -31.32
N ALA A 40 3.55 -27.93 -32.26
CA ALA A 40 4.19 -26.63 -32.45
C ALA A 40 3.18 -25.52 -32.81
N SER A 41 2.25 -25.79 -33.74
CA SER A 41 1.16 -24.87 -34.07
C SER A 41 0.27 -24.57 -32.86
N GLY A 42 -0.01 -25.58 -32.03
CA GLY A 42 -0.76 -25.41 -30.78
C GLY A 42 -0.06 -24.49 -29.78
N HIS A 43 1.24 -24.68 -29.57
CA HIS A 43 2.02 -23.78 -28.69
C HIS A 43 2.08 -22.35 -29.24
N HIS A 44 2.26 -22.19 -30.55
CA HIS A 44 2.22 -20.88 -31.18
C HIS A 44 0.87 -20.19 -30.97
N ALA A 45 -0.24 -20.91 -31.16
CA ALA A 45 -1.58 -20.38 -30.90
C ALA A 45 -1.79 -19.98 -29.42
N LEU A 46 -1.28 -20.77 -28.46
CA LEU A 46 -1.33 -20.39 -27.04
C LEU A 46 -0.54 -19.11 -26.75
N GLN A 47 0.65 -18.95 -27.32
CA GLN A 47 1.46 -17.74 -27.15
C GLN A 47 0.75 -16.49 -27.68
N GLN A 48 -0.10 -16.63 -28.70
CA GLN A 48 -0.91 -15.54 -29.26
C GLN A 48 -2.27 -15.35 -28.55
N GLY A 49 -2.59 -16.19 -27.54
CA GLY A 49 -3.88 -16.15 -26.84
C GLY A 49 -5.05 -16.75 -27.62
N TYR A 50 -4.80 -17.44 -28.74
CA TYR A 50 -5.83 -18.12 -29.54
C TYR A 50 -6.17 -19.50 -28.96
N TYR A 51 -6.86 -19.50 -27.81
CA TYR A 51 -7.17 -20.72 -27.06
C TYR A 51 -8.04 -21.72 -27.82
N SER A 52 -8.94 -21.25 -28.69
CA SER A 52 -9.77 -22.13 -29.55
C SER A 52 -8.92 -22.96 -30.49
N ASP A 53 -7.97 -22.29 -31.13
CA ASP A 53 -7.16 -22.84 -32.21
C ASP A 53 -6.08 -23.75 -31.62
N ALA A 54 -5.47 -23.33 -30.50
CA ALA A 54 -4.60 -24.18 -29.70
C ALA A 54 -5.27 -25.51 -29.34
N LEU A 55 -6.49 -25.46 -28.80
CA LEU A 55 -7.25 -26.66 -28.47
C LEU A 55 -7.54 -27.52 -29.70
N GLU A 56 -7.80 -26.93 -30.87
CA GLU A 56 -8.00 -27.67 -32.10
C GLU A 56 -6.73 -28.41 -32.53
N TYR A 57 -5.59 -27.72 -32.56
CA TYR A 57 -4.30 -28.31 -32.91
C TYR A 57 -3.91 -29.43 -31.95
N PHE A 58 -4.02 -29.22 -30.62
CA PHE A 58 -3.69 -30.25 -29.64
C PHE A 58 -4.66 -31.44 -29.67
N LYS A 59 -5.94 -31.24 -29.98
CA LYS A 59 -6.88 -32.36 -30.20
C LYS A 59 -6.48 -33.20 -31.41
N LYS A 60 -6.09 -32.56 -32.52
CA LYS A 60 -5.62 -33.27 -33.73
C LYS A 60 -4.34 -34.05 -33.41
N ALA A 61 -3.38 -33.43 -32.71
CA ALA A 61 -2.15 -34.09 -32.27
C ALA A 61 -2.43 -35.30 -31.37
N PHE A 62 -3.31 -35.15 -30.37
CA PHE A 62 -3.70 -36.24 -29.47
C PHE A 62 -4.39 -37.38 -30.22
N LYS A 63 -5.27 -37.09 -31.17
CA LYS A 63 -5.91 -38.12 -32.00
C LYS A 63 -4.88 -38.92 -32.81
N ALA A 64 -3.94 -38.23 -33.47
CA ALA A 64 -2.86 -38.89 -34.20
C ALA A 64 -1.95 -39.73 -33.28
N ALA A 65 -1.69 -39.27 -32.05
CA ALA A 65 -0.92 -40.03 -31.06
C ALA A 65 -1.65 -41.31 -30.60
N VAL A 66 -2.97 -41.28 -30.50
CA VAL A 66 -3.79 -42.47 -30.19
C VAL A 66 -3.66 -43.52 -31.31
N GLU A 67 -3.63 -43.08 -32.57
CA GLU A 67 -3.47 -43.95 -33.73
C GLU A 67 -2.10 -44.66 -33.76
N LEU A 68 -1.03 -43.97 -33.35
CA LEU A 68 0.33 -44.55 -33.22
C LEU A 68 0.46 -45.65 -32.15
N LYS A 69 -0.47 -45.70 -31.18
CA LYS A 69 -0.43 -46.64 -30.04
C LYS A 69 0.83 -46.55 -29.17
N GLU A 70 1.57 -45.44 -29.25
CA GLU A 70 2.75 -45.20 -28.42
C GLU A 70 2.39 -44.45 -27.14
N THR A 71 2.58 -45.10 -25.99
CA THR A 71 2.18 -44.57 -24.69
C THR A 71 2.95 -43.31 -24.28
N LYS A 72 4.19 -43.13 -24.73
CA LYS A 72 4.98 -41.92 -24.45
C LYS A 72 4.42 -40.71 -25.21
N VAL A 73 4.17 -40.87 -26.51
CA VAL A 73 3.63 -39.80 -27.39
C VAL A 73 2.21 -39.43 -26.96
N GLN A 74 1.38 -40.41 -26.61
CA GLN A 74 0.04 -40.17 -26.08
C GLN A 74 0.05 -39.36 -24.78
N ARG A 75 0.96 -39.66 -23.85
CA ARG A 75 1.10 -38.90 -22.60
C ARG A 75 1.56 -37.47 -22.85
N ALA A 76 2.53 -37.26 -23.75
CA ALA A 76 2.98 -35.91 -24.12
C ALA A 76 1.84 -35.09 -24.75
N CYS A 77 1.07 -35.69 -25.67
CA CYS A 77 -0.08 -35.02 -26.27
C CYS A 77 -1.21 -34.76 -25.26
N ALA A 78 -1.45 -35.69 -24.32
CA ALA A 78 -2.42 -35.51 -23.25
C ALA A 78 -2.02 -34.37 -22.32
N PHE A 79 -0.73 -34.28 -21.98
CA PHE A 79 -0.18 -33.18 -21.18
C PHE A 79 -0.44 -31.82 -21.84
N ASN A 80 -0.05 -31.66 -23.11
CA ASN A 80 -0.23 -30.40 -23.85
C ASN A 80 -1.71 -30.01 -24.00
N LEU A 81 -2.56 -30.99 -24.34
CA LEU A 81 -4.00 -30.76 -24.45
C LEU A 81 -4.63 -30.42 -23.10
N GLY A 82 -4.20 -31.08 -22.02
CA GLY A 82 -4.66 -30.83 -20.66
C GLY A 82 -4.31 -29.43 -20.20
N ALA A 83 -3.05 -29.01 -20.36
CA ALA A 83 -2.59 -27.65 -20.06
C ALA A 83 -3.39 -26.60 -20.87
N ALA A 84 -3.58 -26.82 -22.18
CA ALA A 84 -4.36 -25.92 -23.02
C ALA A 84 -5.84 -25.80 -22.57
N TYR A 85 -6.43 -26.86 -22.02
CA TYR A 85 -7.78 -26.78 -21.45
C TYR A 85 -7.84 -25.97 -20.15
N VAL A 86 -6.83 -26.07 -19.30
CA VAL A 86 -6.73 -25.24 -18.08
C VAL A 86 -6.66 -23.77 -18.46
N GLU A 87 -5.74 -23.41 -19.35
CA GLU A 87 -5.57 -22.04 -19.87
C GLU A 87 -6.84 -21.51 -20.56
N ALA A 88 -7.56 -22.37 -21.29
CA ALA A 88 -8.83 -22.01 -21.92
C ALA A 88 -10.04 -21.92 -20.95
N GLY A 89 -9.80 -21.93 -19.63
CA GLY A 89 -10.84 -21.82 -18.60
C GLY A 89 -11.73 -23.06 -18.45
N LYS A 90 -11.25 -24.24 -18.87
CA LYS A 90 -11.95 -25.53 -18.77
C LYS A 90 -11.17 -26.50 -17.87
N PRO A 91 -10.95 -26.17 -16.58
CA PRO A 91 -9.98 -26.86 -15.74
C PRO A 91 -10.34 -28.32 -15.45
N GLN A 92 -11.63 -28.68 -15.35
CA GLN A 92 -12.03 -30.08 -15.16
C GLN A 92 -11.60 -30.97 -16.34
N LYS A 93 -11.81 -30.50 -17.57
CA LYS A 93 -11.34 -31.23 -18.76
C LYS A 93 -9.82 -31.26 -18.83
N GLY A 94 -9.17 -30.17 -18.42
CA GLY A 94 -7.72 -30.11 -18.29
C GLY A 94 -7.20 -31.21 -17.37
N LEU A 95 -7.79 -31.31 -16.17
CA LEU A 95 -7.46 -32.33 -15.18
C LEU A 95 -7.62 -33.75 -15.74
N ASP A 96 -8.74 -34.04 -16.43
CA ASP A 96 -8.99 -35.35 -17.04
C ASP A 96 -7.90 -35.78 -18.05
N PHE A 97 -7.31 -34.82 -18.77
CA PHE A 97 -6.22 -35.09 -19.71
C PHE A 97 -4.85 -35.11 -19.02
N LEU A 98 -4.60 -34.23 -18.05
CA LEU A 98 -3.35 -34.21 -17.28
C LEU A 98 -3.17 -35.50 -16.46
N SER A 99 -4.23 -36.05 -15.87
CA SER A 99 -4.16 -37.35 -15.17
C SER A 99 -3.78 -38.49 -16.11
N ARG A 100 -4.11 -38.40 -17.40
CA ARG A 100 -3.68 -39.41 -18.40
C ARG A 100 -2.21 -39.27 -18.79
N ALA A 101 -1.60 -38.13 -18.52
CA ALA A 101 -0.18 -37.88 -18.75
C ALA A 101 0.71 -38.39 -17.61
N GLU A 102 0.12 -38.80 -16.48
CA GLU A 102 0.88 -39.28 -15.33
C GLU A 102 1.75 -40.50 -15.68
N PRO A 103 3.02 -40.51 -15.24
CA PRO A 103 3.84 -41.70 -15.31
C PRO A 103 3.29 -42.80 -14.41
N GLY A 104 3.42 -44.06 -14.85
CA GLY A 104 3.20 -45.21 -13.95
C GLY A 104 4.21 -45.24 -12.81
N GLU A 105 4.08 -46.20 -11.88
CA GLU A 105 4.85 -46.25 -10.62
C GLU A 105 6.39 -46.14 -10.75
N ARG A 106 6.95 -46.55 -11.89
CA ARG A 106 8.40 -46.50 -12.18
C ARG A 106 8.80 -45.37 -13.14
N GLY A 107 7.87 -44.53 -13.56
CA GLY A 107 8.14 -43.44 -14.50
C GLY A 107 8.60 -42.17 -13.78
N GLU A 108 9.46 -41.42 -14.47
CA GLU A 108 9.98 -40.15 -13.97
C GLU A 108 8.87 -39.12 -13.81
N ARG A 109 8.80 -38.51 -12.61
CA ARG A 109 7.85 -37.43 -12.33
C ARG A 109 8.33 -36.16 -13.01
N VAL A 110 7.44 -35.53 -13.78
CA VAL A 110 7.73 -34.30 -14.51
C VAL A 110 7.24 -33.11 -13.70
N ALA A 111 8.12 -32.13 -13.46
CA ALA A 111 7.79 -30.92 -12.69
C ALA A 111 6.61 -30.15 -13.30
N ASP A 112 6.64 -29.90 -14.62
CA ASP A 112 5.59 -29.19 -15.34
C ASP A 112 4.23 -29.88 -15.27
N LEU A 113 4.21 -31.21 -15.20
CA LEU A 113 2.96 -31.97 -15.02
C LEU A 113 2.36 -31.68 -13.64
N GLN A 114 3.18 -31.72 -12.59
CA GLN A 114 2.73 -31.39 -11.24
C GLN A 114 2.26 -29.94 -11.14
N PHE A 115 2.97 -29.02 -11.81
CA PHE A 115 2.58 -27.61 -11.88
C PHE A 115 1.22 -27.44 -12.57
N ASN A 116 0.99 -28.09 -13.71
CA ASN A 116 -0.27 -27.97 -14.45
C ASN A 116 -1.44 -28.66 -13.73
N LEU A 117 -1.20 -29.78 -13.05
CA LEU A 117 -2.21 -30.40 -12.15
C LEU A 117 -2.59 -29.43 -11.04
N ALA A 118 -1.61 -28.77 -10.41
CA ALA A 118 -1.85 -27.77 -9.40
C ALA A 118 -2.67 -26.58 -9.94
N ALA A 119 -2.32 -26.07 -11.12
CA ALA A 119 -3.05 -24.98 -11.78
C ALA A 119 -4.51 -25.36 -12.10
N ALA A 120 -4.76 -26.61 -12.51
CA ALA A 120 -6.11 -27.12 -12.72
C ALA A 120 -6.92 -27.12 -11.41
N HIS A 121 -6.34 -27.62 -10.32
CA HIS A 121 -6.97 -27.60 -9.00
C HIS A 121 -7.18 -26.17 -8.46
N GLU A 122 -6.22 -25.27 -8.68
CA GLU A 122 -6.34 -23.86 -8.30
C GLU A 122 -7.53 -23.20 -9.02
N ALA A 123 -7.66 -23.44 -10.33
CA ALA A 123 -8.78 -22.94 -11.14
C ALA A 123 -10.14 -23.55 -10.71
N LEU A 124 -10.15 -24.77 -10.17
CA LEU A 124 -11.31 -25.40 -9.55
C LEU A 124 -11.56 -24.92 -8.11
N LYS A 125 -10.70 -24.05 -7.57
CA LYS A 125 -10.71 -23.57 -6.17
C LYS A 125 -10.47 -24.67 -5.13
N ASP A 126 -9.88 -25.80 -5.54
CA ASP A 126 -9.39 -26.84 -4.64
C ASP A 126 -7.96 -26.50 -4.20
N TYR A 127 -7.85 -25.54 -3.29
CA TYR A 127 -6.56 -25.01 -2.81
C TYR A 127 -5.74 -26.03 -2.01
N VAL A 128 -6.37 -27.12 -1.54
CA VAL A 128 -5.66 -28.18 -0.79
C VAL A 128 -4.87 -29.04 -1.76
N GLN A 129 -5.51 -29.52 -2.84
CA GLN A 129 -4.81 -30.29 -3.85
C GLN A 129 -3.84 -29.43 -4.67
N ALA A 130 -4.21 -28.18 -4.97
CA ALA A 130 -3.32 -27.25 -5.65
C ALA A 130 -2.01 -27.06 -4.86
N ALA A 131 -2.09 -26.77 -3.55
CA ALA A 131 -0.92 -26.62 -2.70
C ALA A 131 -0.04 -27.88 -2.68
N ARG A 132 -0.65 -29.07 -2.58
CA ARG A 132 0.09 -30.35 -2.60
C ARG A 132 0.87 -30.54 -3.91
N HIS A 133 0.23 -30.30 -5.05
CA HIS A 133 0.87 -30.46 -6.35
C HIS A 133 1.92 -29.37 -6.61
N TYR A 134 1.69 -28.12 -6.20
CA TYR A 134 2.71 -27.06 -6.28
C TYR A 134 3.93 -27.37 -5.43
N LEU A 135 3.75 -27.90 -4.21
CA LEU A 135 4.89 -28.31 -3.38
C LEU A 135 5.72 -29.40 -4.06
N GLN A 136 5.08 -30.38 -4.69
CA GLN A 136 5.76 -31.43 -5.45
C GLN A 136 6.49 -30.86 -6.67
N ALA A 137 5.86 -29.97 -7.43
CA ALA A 137 6.49 -29.28 -8.56
C ALA A 137 7.73 -28.49 -8.12
N ALA A 138 7.64 -27.71 -7.04
CA ALA A 138 8.76 -26.95 -6.50
C ALA A 138 9.94 -27.83 -6.08
N GLN A 139 9.68 -28.99 -5.46
CA GLN A 139 10.72 -29.96 -5.11
C GLN A 139 11.42 -30.54 -6.36
N LEU A 140 10.65 -30.80 -7.42
CA LEU A 140 11.20 -31.31 -8.68
C LEU A 140 12.05 -30.25 -9.41
N TYR A 141 11.56 -29.01 -9.54
CA TYR A 141 12.35 -27.92 -10.13
C TYR A 141 13.66 -27.68 -9.36
N ARG A 142 13.62 -27.73 -8.02
CA ARG A 142 14.84 -27.66 -7.20
C ARG A 142 15.84 -28.77 -7.56
N SER A 143 15.37 -30.00 -7.69
CA SER A 143 16.25 -31.13 -8.05
C SER A 143 16.86 -31.01 -9.45
N GLN A 144 16.22 -30.24 -10.34
CA GLN A 144 16.70 -29.94 -11.69
C GLN A 144 17.64 -28.73 -11.74
N GLY A 145 17.80 -28.00 -10.63
CA GLY A 145 18.54 -26.73 -10.59
C GLY A 145 17.78 -25.55 -11.19
N ASP A 146 16.48 -25.68 -11.46
CA ASP A 146 15.64 -24.61 -12.00
C ASP A 146 15.07 -23.75 -10.86
N GLY A 147 15.92 -22.88 -10.31
CA GLY A 147 15.51 -21.95 -9.25
C GLY A 147 14.46 -20.93 -9.71
N SER A 148 14.36 -20.65 -11.01
CA SER A 148 13.34 -19.75 -11.57
C SER A 148 11.96 -20.36 -11.44
N SER A 149 11.78 -21.56 -12.00
CA SER A 149 10.49 -22.25 -11.99
C SER A 149 10.11 -22.70 -10.58
N GLU A 150 11.09 -23.08 -9.75
CA GLU A 150 10.82 -23.31 -8.32
C GLU A 150 10.27 -22.05 -7.66
N GLY A 151 10.92 -20.90 -7.84
CA GLY A 151 10.48 -19.63 -7.28
C GLY A 151 9.04 -19.30 -7.69
N ASP A 152 8.75 -19.32 -8.99
CA ASP A 152 7.42 -19.04 -9.53
C ASP A 152 6.35 -20.01 -8.97
N THR A 153 6.71 -21.27 -8.80
CA THR A 153 5.86 -22.30 -8.21
C THR A 153 5.59 -22.03 -6.73
N CYS A 154 6.60 -21.63 -5.98
CA CYS A 154 6.47 -21.29 -4.56
C CYS A 154 5.60 -20.03 -4.34
N ILE A 155 5.62 -19.05 -5.26
CA ILE A 155 4.67 -17.93 -5.24
C ILE A 155 3.23 -18.42 -5.39
N ARG A 156 2.96 -19.34 -6.33
CA ARG A 156 1.61 -19.92 -6.49
C ARG A 156 1.17 -20.76 -5.29
N LEU A 157 2.11 -21.49 -4.69
CA LEU A 157 1.87 -22.20 -3.43
C LEU A 157 1.48 -21.23 -2.31
N ALA A 158 2.20 -20.12 -2.17
CA ALA A 158 1.87 -19.08 -1.19
C ALA A 158 0.45 -18.54 -1.41
N HIS A 159 0.05 -18.27 -2.66
CA HIS A 159 -1.30 -17.83 -2.97
C HIS A 159 -2.38 -18.85 -2.57
N CYS A 160 -2.11 -20.16 -2.71
CA CYS A 160 -3.04 -21.20 -2.24
C CYS A 160 -3.22 -21.13 -0.72
N HIS A 161 -2.13 -20.95 0.04
CA HIS A 161 -2.19 -20.77 1.50
C HIS A 161 -2.92 -19.47 1.89
N LEU A 162 -2.69 -18.36 1.18
CA LEU A 162 -3.41 -17.10 1.42
C LEU A 162 -4.92 -17.24 1.20
N ARG A 163 -5.36 -17.98 0.17
CA ARG A 163 -6.79 -18.25 -0.07
C ARG A 163 -7.42 -19.05 1.07
N ARG A 164 -6.62 -19.80 1.82
CA ARG A 164 -7.00 -20.58 3.01
C ARG A 164 -6.78 -19.82 4.32
N LYS A 165 -6.23 -18.60 4.27
CA LYS A 165 -5.82 -17.77 5.43
C LYS A 165 -4.74 -18.40 6.30
N GLU A 166 -3.88 -19.21 5.68
CA GLU A 166 -2.72 -19.87 6.28
C GLU A 166 -1.51 -18.94 6.13
N TRP A 167 -1.43 -17.91 6.98
CA TRP A 167 -0.45 -16.83 6.85
C TRP A 167 1.00 -17.30 7.07
N ALA A 168 1.19 -18.26 7.98
CA ALA A 168 2.53 -18.77 8.30
C ALA A 168 3.09 -19.59 7.13
N GLU A 169 2.29 -20.52 6.60
CA GLU A 169 2.65 -21.35 5.45
C GLU A 169 2.82 -20.52 4.17
N ALA A 170 2.03 -19.44 4.02
CA ALA A 170 2.23 -18.48 2.94
C ALA A 170 3.59 -17.76 3.08
N ALA A 171 3.92 -17.27 4.27
CA ALA A 171 5.20 -16.62 4.53
C ALA A 171 6.39 -17.57 4.25
N GLU A 172 6.34 -18.82 4.73
CA GLU A 172 7.34 -19.84 4.45
C GLU A 172 7.48 -20.11 2.94
N SER A 173 6.37 -20.15 2.21
CA SER A 173 6.37 -20.33 0.76
C SER A 173 7.04 -19.15 0.03
N TYR A 174 6.80 -17.91 0.48
CA TYR A 174 7.49 -16.73 -0.05
C TYR A 174 8.99 -16.72 0.29
N LEU A 175 9.38 -17.11 1.51
CA LEU A 175 10.79 -17.25 1.89
C LEU A 175 11.49 -18.28 1.00
N ARG A 176 10.83 -19.42 0.73
CA ARG A 176 11.34 -20.42 -0.19
C ARG A 176 11.48 -19.88 -1.61
N ALA A 177 10.50 -19.12 -2.09
CA ALA A 177 10.56 -18.49 -3.41
C ALA A 177 11.75 -17.52 -3.50
N ALA A 178 11.95 -16.70 -2.46
CA ALA A 178 13.09 -15.78 -2.39
C ALA A 178 14.44 -16.50 -2.49
N GLU A 179 14.61 -17.60 -1.75
CA GLU A 179 15.82 -18.42 -1.82
C GLU A 179 16.06 -18.97 -3.22
N SER A 180 15.04 -19.54 -3.86
CA SER A 180 15.14 -20.08 -5.22
C SER A 180 15.46 -19.00 -6.26
N TYR A 181 14.88 -17.80 -6.13
CA TYR A 181 15.21 -16.68 -6.99
C TYR A 181 16.63 -16.16 -6.79
N LYS A 182 17.15 -16.15 -5.55
CA LYS A 182 18.56 -15.80 -5.29
C LYS A 182 19.50 -16.77 -6.00
N VAL A 183 19.25 -18.08 -5.89
CA VAL A 183 20.03 -19.10 -6.61
C VAL A 183 19.96 -18.90 -8.13
N ALA A 184 18.81 -18.47 -8.66
CA ALA A 184 18.62 -18.17 -10.08
C ALA A 184 19.16 -16.79 -10.53
N GLY A 185 19.78 -16.01 -9.64
CA GLY A 185 20.28 -14.66 -9.95
C GLY A 185 19.18 -13.62 -10.19
N LYS A 186 17.93 -13.88 -9.79
CA LYS A 186 16.76 -13.00 -9.95
C LYS A 186 16.55 -12.12 -8.72
N SER A 187 17.46 -11.17 -8.48
CA SER A 187 17.45 -10.30 -7.29
C SER A 187 16.14 -9.54 -7.08
N ALA A 188 15.53 -9.02 -8.16
CA ALA A 188 14.27 -8.30 -8.07
C ALA A 188 13.11 -9.19 -7.60
N SER A 189 12.98 -10.39 -8.18
CA SER A 189 11.97 -11.38 -7.77
C SER A 189 12.21 -11.85 -6.33
N ALA A 190 13.47 -12.05 -5.93
CA ALA A 190 13.83 -12.40 -4.57
C ALA A 190 13.41 -11.31 -3.56
N ALA A 191 13.73 -10.04 -3.84
CA ALA A 191 13.37 -8.93 -2.95
C ALA A 191 11.84 -8.78 -2.82
N ILE A 192 11.10 -8.90 -3.92
CA ILE A 192 9.63 -8.86 -3.91
C ILE A 192 9.06 -9.99 -3.04
N ALA A 193 9.60 -11.21 -3.17
CA ALA A 193 9.19 -12.35 -2.37
C ALA A 193 9.52 -12.17 -0.88
N LEU A 194 10.68 -11.63 -0.52
CA LEU A 194 11.02 -11.30 0.88
C LEU A 194 10.08 -10.24 1.47
N LYS A 195 9.75 -9.21 0.69
CA LYS A 195 8.75 -8.21 1.11
C LYS A 195 7.39 -8.86 1.39
N ASP A 196 6.95 -9.78 0.53
CA ASP A 196 5.66 -10.47 0.75
C ASP A 196 5.73 -11.44 1.93
N ALA A 197 6.85 -12.13 2.13
CA ALA A 197 7.11 -12.92 3.33
C ALA A 197 6.97 -12.05 4.59
N GLY A 198 7.71 -10.95 4.69
CA GLY A 198 7.66 -10.04 5.84
C GLY A 198 6.26 -9.50 6.13
N ASN A 199 5.51 -9.15 5.09
CA ASN A 199 4.12 -8.71 5.22
C ASN A 199 3.20 -9.78 5.82
N HIS A 200 3.36 -11.05 5.41
CA HIS A 200 2.54 -12.14 5.92
C HIS A 200 3.00 -12.64 7.28
N MET A 201 4.30 -12.56 7.59
CA MET A 201 4.82 -12.80 8.93
C MET A 201 4.16 -11.88 9.95
N LEU A 202 3.95 -10.60 9.60
CA LEU A 202 3.23 -9.62 10.46
C LEU A 202 1.74 -9.94 10.70
N GLN A 203 1.14 -10.84 9.91
CA GLN A 203 -0.27 -11.24 10.06
C GLN A 203 -0.46 -12.46 10.98
N CYS A 204 0.60 -13.01 11.56
CA CYS A 204 0.52 -14.19 12.41
C CYS A 204 1.51 -14.15 13.58
N ASP A 205 1.20 -14.88 14.65
CA ASP A 205 2.02 -14.91 15.86
C ASP A 205 3.18 -15.93 15.80
N HIS A 206 3.43 -16.54 14.63
CA HIS A 206 4.46 -17.59 14.46
C HIS A 206 5.88 -17.03 14.36
N PHE A 207 6.01 -15.76 13.96
CA PHE A 207 7.31 -15.12 13.75
C PHE A 207 7.50 -14.00 14.76
N THR A 208 8.73 -13.87 15.26
CA THR A 208 9.09 -12.76 16.14
C THR A 208 9.29 -11.48 15.33
N SER A 209 9.26 -10.33 15.99
CA SER A 209 9.59 -9.06 15.33
C SER A 209 11.00 -9.07 14.74
N ASP A 210 11.95 -9.74 15.39
CA ASP A 210 13.34 -9.84 14.92
C ASP A 210 13.43 -10.66 13.63
N ASP A 211 12.64 -11.73 13.49
CA ASP A 211 12.55 -12.51 12.25
C ASP A 211 12.06 -11.63 11.09
N VAL A 212 11.00 -10.84 11.32
CA VAL A 212 10.46 -9.93 10.30
C VAL A 212 11.50 -8.87 9.93
N ILE A 213 12.18 -8.27 10.91
CA ILE A 213 13.20 -7.25 10.66
C ILE A 213 14.35 -7.85 9.84
N ALA A 214 14.78 -9.08 10.13
CA ALA A 214 15.84 -9.75 9.38
C ALA A 214 15.45 -9.92 7.89
N VAL A 215 14.23 -10.42 7.63
CA VAL A 215 13.71 -10.62 6.27
C VAL A 215 13.57 -9.29 5.51
N LEU A 216 13.06 -8.24 6.15
CA LEU A 216 12.93 -6.91 5.54
C LEU A 216 14.30 -6.25 5.31
N THR A 217 15.28 -6.51 6.18
CA THR A 217 16.66 -6.02 6.00
C THR A 217 17.30 -6.68 4.78
N GLU A 218 17.17 -8.01 4.64
CA GLU A 218 17.64 -8.73 3.46
C GLU A 218 16.94 -8.24 2.18
N CYS A 219 15.63 -7.98 2.24
CA CYS A 219 14.87 -7.37 1.14
C CYS A 219 15.48 -6.03 0.69
N LEU A 220 15.82 -5.15 1.64
CA LEU A 220 16.45 -3.88 1.35
C LEU A 220 17.85 -4.03 0.76
N GLU A 221 18.64 -5.02 1.20
CA GLU A 221 19.96 -5.30 0.63
C GLU A 221 19.86 -5.72 -0.83
N LEU A 222 18.94 -6.62 -1.16
CA LEU A 222 18.71 -7.03 -2.55
C LEU A 222 18.18 -5.89 -3.43
N SER A 223 17.48 -4.91 -2.83
CA SER A 223 16.91 -3.77 -3.56
C SER A 223 17.98 -2.86 -4.19
N ALA A 224 19.20 -2.84 -3.66
CA ALA A 224 20.32 -2.09 -4.23
C ALA A 224 20.71 -2.57 -5.65
N ASN A 225 20.40 -3.82 -5.98
CA ASN A 225 20.69 -4.41 -7.29
C ASN A 225 19.54 -4.27 -8.30
N ILE A 226 18.44 -3.60 -7.94
CA ILE A 226 17.27 -3.43 -8.80
C ILE A 226 17.40 -2.11 -9.58
N THR A 227 17.44 -2.21 -10.91
CA THR A 227 17.55 -1.04 -11.80
C THR A 227 16.20 -0.43 -12.18
N GLU A 228 15.12 -1.22 -12.13
CA GLU A 228 13.77 -0.73 -12.41
C GLU A 228 13.25 0.19 -11.30
N GLN A 229 13.29 1.50 -11.55
CA GLN A 229 12.84 2.53 -10.60
C GLN A 229 11.40 2.32 -10.14
N GLU A 230 10.50 1.93 -11.05
CA GLU A 230 9.09 1.72 -10.73
C GLU A 230 8.91 0.59 -9.70
N THR A 231 9.58 -0.53 -9.92
CA THR A 231 9.57 -1.70 -9.04
C THR A 231 10.21 -1.36 -7.70
N LEU A 232 11.31 -0.63 -7.71
CA LEU A 232 12.03 -0.20 -6.51
C LEU A 232 11.20 0.75 -5.63
N GLY A 233 10.52 1.74 -6.23
CA GLY A 233 9.63 2.65 -5.49
C GLY A 233 8.45 1.94 -4.82
N LYS A 234 7.84 0.94 -5.49
CA LYS A 234 6.81 0.09 -4.88
C LYS A 234 7.37 -0.70 -3.69
N LEU A 235 8.56 -1.26 -3.86
CA LEU A 235 9.22 -2.11 -2.86
C LEU A 235 9.52 -1.31 -1.59
N TYR A 236 10.16 -0.15 -1.71
CA TYR A 236 10.48 0.69 -0.56
C TYR A 236 9.22 1.17 0.17
N ASN A 237 8.17 1.59 -0.55
CA ASN A 237 6.92 1.96 0.08
C ASN A 237 6.28 0.77 0.84
N ALA A 238 6.33 -0.44 0.28
CA ALA A 238 5.81 -1.63 0.94
C ALA A 238 6.60 -2.00 2.20
N VAL A 239 7.94 -1.97 2.13
CA VAL A 239 8.81 -2.25 3.29
C VAL A 239 8.63 -1.18 4.38
N GLY A 240 8.48 0.09 4.00
CA GLY A 240 8.18 1.19 4.92
C GLY A 240 6.87 0.97 5.69
N LEU A 241 5.84 0.41 5.03
CA LEU A 241 4.59 0.02 5.69
C LEU A 241 4.82 -1.09 6.72
N SER A 242 5.62 -2.12 6.39
CA SER A 242 5.96 -3.20 7.30
C SER A 242 6.71 -2.67 8.54
N PHE A 243 7.69 -1.78 8.36
CA PHE A 243 8.36 -1.13 9.49
C PHE A 243 7.43 -0.24 10.32
N SER A 244 6.48 0.44 9.68
CA SER A 244 5.47 1.23 10.39
C SER A 244 4.60 0.34 11.28
N GLN A 245 4.20 -0.86 10.82
CA GLN A 245 3.45 -1.84 11.61
C GLN A 245 4.26 -2.35 12.82
N LEU A 246 5.57 -2.54 12.63
CA LEU A 246 6.51 -2.87 13.71
C LEU A 246 6.80 -1.70 14.67
N LYS A 247 6.24 -0.51 14.41
CA LYS A 247 6.51 0.73 15.15
C LYS A 247 7.97 1.19 15.07
N LEU A 248 8.68 0.75 14.02
CA LEU A 248 10.02 1.19 13.66
C LEU A 248 9.90 2.42 12.73
N PHE A 249 9.41 3.51 13.32
CA PHE A 249 9.07 4.73 12.59
C PHE A 249 10.27 5.39 11.89
N PRO A 250 11.48 5.48 12.48
CA PRO A 250 12.64 6.02 11.77
C PRO A 250 13.02 5.20 10.52
N GLU A 251 13.00 3.88 10.61
CA GLU A 251 13.25 2.98 9.47
C GLU A 251 12.16 3.08 8.40
N ALA A 252 10.90 3.26 8.82
CA ALA A 252 9.80 3.50 7.90
C ALA A 252 9.95 4.82 7.14
N THR A 253 10.29 5.91 7.83
CA THR A 253 10.55 7.22 7.21
C THR A 253 11.62 7.10 6.14
N GLU A 254 12.75 6.49 6.46
CA GLU A 254 13.87 6.33 5.51
C GLU A 254 13.45 5.52 4.27
N CYS A 255 12.64 4.47 4.44
CA CYS A 255 12.08 3.72 3.30
C CYS A 255 11.16 4.60 2.43
N TYR A 256 10.29 5.40 3.03
CA TYR A 256 9.41 6.27 2.25
C TYR A 256 10.16 7.41 1.56
N GLU A 257 11.20 7.97 2.19
CA GLU A 257 12.09 8.96 1.57
C GLU A 257 12.83 8.37 0.37
N LEU A 258 13.30 7.11 0.45
CA LEU A 258 13.86 6.39 -0.68
C LEU A 258 12.82 6.14 -1.80
N ALA A 259 11.55 5.90 -1.44
CA ALA A 259 10.48 5.68 -2.41
C ALA A 259 10.07 6.98 -3.15
N LEU A 260 10.10 8.13 -2.46
CA LEU A 260 9.57 9.40 -2.92
C LEU A 260 10.08 9.84 -4.32
N PRO A 261 11.40 9.92 -4.59
CA PRO A 261 11.89 10.32 -5.92
C PRO A 261 11.57 9.29 -7.00
N LEU A 262 11.44 8.00 -6.64
CA LEU A 262 11.19 6.91 -7.59
C LEU A 262 9.73 6.86 -8.08
N VAL A 263 8.81 7.48 -7.35
CA VAL A 263 7.39 7.51 -7.69
C VAL A 263 6.91 8.86 -8.22
N HIS A 264 7.82 9.84 -8.38
CA HIS A 264 7.48 11.21 -8.75
C HIS A 264 6.68 11.32 -10.06
N SER A 265 7.01 10.49 -11.05
CA SER A 265 6.30 10.43 -12.34
C SER A 265 4.94 9.71 -12.29
N THR A 266 4.55 9.16 -11.13
CA THR A 266 3.31 8.41 -10.94
C THR A 266 2.45 9.07 -9.84
N PRO A 267 1.58 10.04 -10.17
CA PRO A 267 0.86 10.85 -9.19
C PRO A 267 0.10 10.05 -8.13
N ARG A 268 -0.51 8.94 -8.54
CA ARG A 268 -1.25 8.05 -7.61
C ARG A 268 -0.35 7.44 -6.54
N ARG A 269 0.89 7.10 -6.86
CA ARG A 269 1.84 6.52 -5.91
C ARG A 269 2.52 7.59 -5.08
N LEU A 270 2.88 8.71 -5.70
CA LEU A 270 3.39 9.89 -5.00
C LEU A 270 2.43 10.30 -3.87
N ALA A 271 1.14 10.41 -4.16
CA ALA A 271 0.12 10.74 -3.16
C ALA A 271 0.10 9.76 -1.97
N VAL A 272 0.30 8.46 -2.21
CA VAL A 272 0.33 7.42 -1.17
C VAL A 272 1.61 7.52 -0.34
N VAL A 273 2.78 7.69 -0.97
CA VAL A 273 4.06 7.83 -0.26
C VAL A 273 4.07 9.08 0.61
N LEU A 274 3.63 10.22 0.09
CA LEU A 274 3.49 11.46 0.86
C LEU A 274 2.52 11.30 2.03
N GLN A 275 1.38 10.64 1.81
CA GLN A 275 0.44 10.34 2.89
C GLN A 275 1.09 9.48 3.99
N ASN A 276 1.88 8.47 3.62
CA ASN A 276 2.56 7.61 4.58
C ASN A 276 3.67 8.36 5.34
N LEU A 277 4.45 9.20 4.65
CA LEU A 277 5.45 10.09 5.28
C LEU A 277 4.79 11.00 6.31
N GLY A 278 3.74 11.73 5.92
CA GLY A 278 3.03 12.61 6.85
C GLY A 278 2.51 11.88 8.09
N ALA A 279 1.97 10.66 7.90
CA ALA A 279 1.48 9.85 9.01
C ALA A 279 2.61 9.46 9.98
N VAL A 280 3.78 9.07 9.48
CA VAL A 280 4.93 8.73 10.33
C VAL A 280 5.49 9.98 11.03
N HIS A 281 5.58 11.12 10.35
CA HIS A 281 6.00 12.38 10.97
C HIS A 281 5.03 12.82 12.08
N ASN A 282 3.71 12.61 11.93
CA ASN A 282 2.74 12.80 13.00
C ASN A 282 3.04 11.94 14.24
N ILE A 283 3.38 10.67 14.04
CA ILE A 283 3.70 9.75 15.14
C ILE A 283 5.01 10.15 15.83
N LEU A 284 5.98 10.64 15.07
CA LEU A 284 7.26 11.16 15.58
C LEU A 284 7.15 12.56 16.21
N ALA A 285 5.93 13.11 16.33
CA ALA A 285 5.66 14.48 16.81
C ALA A 285 6.37 15.59 15.98
N GLN A 286 6.68 15.28 14.73
CA GLN A 286 7.27 16.18 13.74
C GLN A 286 6.17 16.86 12.93
N TYR A 287 5.32 17.61 13.62
CA TYR A 287 4.06 18.10 13.07
C TYR A 287 4.24 19.03 11.86
N GLN A 288 5.28 19.87 11.86
CA GLN A 288 5.51 20.80 10.74
C GLN A 288 5.76 20.06 9.42
N GLN A 289 6.62 19.03 9.44
CA GLN A 289 6.92 18.19 8.27
C GLN A 289 5.67 17.40 7.84
N SER A 290 4.90 16.90 8.81
CA SER A 290 3.62 16.24 8.55
C SER A 290 2.63 17.14 7.80
N LEU A 291 2.57 18.45 8.12
CA LEU A 291 1.69 19.39 7.43
C LEU A 291 2.03 19.49 5.93
N GLU A 292 3.31 19.59 5.58
CA GLU A 292 3.78 19.70 4.21
C GLU A 292 3.35 18.46 3.39
N TYR A 293 3.69 17.27 3.89
CA TYR A 293 3.36 16.02 3.23
C TYR A 293 1.85 15.78 3.11
N HIS A 294 1.07 16.07 4.16
CA HIS A 294 -0.37 15.86 4.12
C HIS A 294 -1.11 16.88 3.23
N ARG A 295 -0.64 18.13 3.13
CA ARG A 295 -1.20 19.11 2.19
C ARG A 295 -0.99 18.67 0.74
N GLU A 296 0.23 18.29 0.39
CA GLU A 296 0.54 17.81 -0.96
C GLU A 296 -0.23 16.53 -1.31
N ALA A 297 -0.26 15.56 -0.39
CA ALA A 297 -1.03 14.33 -0.57
C ALA A 297 -2.53 14.60 -0.74
N ALA A 298 -3.12 15.52 0.04
CA ALA A 298 -4.53 15.88 -0.08
C ALA A 298 -4.84 16.53 -1.43
N ALA A 299 -3.95 17.38 -1.95
CA ALA A 299 -4.10 18.01 -3.26
C ALA A 299 -4.07 16.96 -4.39
N LEU A 300 -3.09 16.05 -4.36
CA LEU A 300 -2.97 14.97 -5.33
C LEU A 300 -4.15 14.00 -5.28
N HIS A 301 -4.58 13.55 -4.10
CA HIS A 301 -5.77 12.70 -3.99
C HIS A 301 -7.03 13.41 -4.49
N GLY A 302 -7.12 14.72 -4.30
CA GLY A 302 -8.19 15.55 -4.86
C GLY A 302 -8.21 15.56 -6.39
N SER A 303 -7.06 15.81 -7.03
CA SER A 303 -6.97 15.82 -8.50
C SER A 303 -7.21 14.45 -9.12
N LEU A 304 -6.88 13.37 -8.39
CA LEU A 304 -7.12 11.99 -8.78
C LEU A 304 -8.56 11.50 -8.48
N GLY A 305 -9.43 12.34 -7.94
CA GLY A 305 -10.79 11.96 -7.54
C GLY A 305 -10.86 10.96 -6.38
N SER A 306 -9.75 10.72 -5.67
CA SER A 306 -9.66 9.80 -4.53
C SER A 306 -10.14 10.47 -3.24
N ARG A 307 -11.41 10.89 -3.20
CA ARG A 307 -12.01 11.69 -2.12
C ARG A 307 -11.87 11.06 -0.73
N ARG A 308 -11.99 9.74 -0.63
CA ARG A 308 -11.78 9.02 0.64
C ARG A 308 -10.36 9.20 1.20
N ALA A 309 -9.34 9.06 0.35
CA ALA A 309 -7.93 9.21 0.75
C ALA A 309 -7.62 10.68 1.08
N GLN A 310 -8.16 11.61 0.29
CA GLN A 310 -8.07 13.04 0.56
C GLN A 310 -8.64 13.40 1.94
N GLY A 311 -9.81 12.85 2.31
CA GLY A 311 -10.39 13.04 3.64
C GLY A 311 -9.48 12.56 4.77
N ARG A 312 -8.79 11.43 4.59
CA ARG A 312 -7.80 10.93 5.56
C ARG A 312 -6.61 11.89 5.71
N CYS A 313 -6.09 12.44 4.60
CA CYS A 313 -5.03 13.45 4.64
C CYS A 313 -5.48 14.69 5.43
N PHE A 314 -6.71 15.19 5.20
CA PHE A 314 -7.24 16.33 5.94
C PHE A 314 -7.46 16.06 7.44
N CYS A 315 -7.89 14.85 7.82
CA CYS A 315 -7.96 14.47 9.23
C CYS A 315 -6.57 14.51 9.89
N ASN A 316 -5.55 13.98 9.21
CA ASN A 316 -4.19 13.96 9.74
C ASN A 316 -3.55 15.35 9.76
N LEU A 317 -3.93 16.22 8.82
CA LEU A 317 -3.58 17.64 8.84
C LEU A 317 -4.22 18.34 10.05
N GLY A 318 -5.51 18.12 10.27
CA GLY A 318 -6.23 18.67 11.43
C GLY A 318 -5.65 18.19 12.76
N TYR A 319 -5.17 16.94 12.83
CA TYR A 319 -4.44 16.43 13.99
C TYR A 319 -3.11 17.18 14.21
N ALA A 320 -2.27 17.32 13.18
CA ALA A 320 -1.00 18.03 13.28
C ALA A 320 -1.18 19.50 13.71
N LEU A 321 -2.12 20.23 13.10
CA LEU A 321 -2.45 21.62 13.43
C LEU A 321 -2.94 21.76 14.88
N SER A 322 -3.78 20.82 15.31
CA SER A 322 -4.25 20.74 16.70
C SER A 322 -3.06 20.64 17.65
N GLU A 323 -2.10 19.75 17.39
CA GLU A 323 -0.92 19.60 18.25
C GLU A 323 0.00 20.83 18.25
N LEU A 324 0.05 21.57 17.14
CA LEU A 324 0.75 22.86 17.06
C LEU A 324 0.01 24.02 17.76
N GLY A 325 -1.27 23.82 18.11
CA GLY A 325 -2.11 24.83 18.75
C GLY A 325 -2.88 25.72 17.79
N GLU A 326 -2.80 25.46 16.48
CA GLU A 326 -3.53 26.16 15.42
C GLU A 326 -4.96 25.60 15.33
N LEU A 327 -5.77 25.88 16.35
CA LEU A 327 -7.07 25.23 16.56
C LEU A 327 -8.09 25.59 15.46
N GLU A 328 -8.09 26.83 14.99
CA GLU A 328 -8.98 27.30 13.92
C GLU A 328 -8.72 26.54 12.62
N GLU A 329 -7.47 26.51 12.15
CA GLU A 329 -7.05 25.79 10.93
C GLU A 329 -7.27 24.28 11.06
N ALA A 330 -7.05 23.73 12.27
CA ALA A 330 -7.37 22.33 12.55
C ALA A 330 -8.87 22.04 12.35
N GLY A 331 -9.73 22.94 12.83
CA GLY A 331 -11.17 22.87 12.63
C GLY A 331 -11.57 22.91 11.16
N GLU A 332 -10.97 23.80 10.37
CA GLU A 332 -11.19 23.89 8.92
C GLU A 332 -10.75 22.60 8.21
N SER A 333 -9.59 22.07 8.57
CA SER A 333 -9.08 20.81 8.01
C SER A 333 -10.05 19.64 8.27
N TYR A 334 -10.59 19.52 9.49
CA TYR A 334 -11.58 18.48 9.76
C TYR A 334 -12.93 18.71 9.02
N LEU A 335 -13.33 19.96 8.75
CA LEU A 335 -14.50 20.24 7.91
C LEU A 335 -14.26 19.83 6.45
N HIS A 336 -13.07 20.08 5.91
CA HIS A 336 -12.68 19.58 4.59
C HIS A 336 -12.67 18.05 4.54
N ALA A 337 -12.16 17.39 5.59
CA ALA A 337 -12.23 15.95 5.73
C ALA A 337 -13.68 15.45 5.71
N GLN A 338 -14.55 16.09 6.49
CA GLN A 338 -15.97 15.74 6.58
C GLN A 338 -16.66 15.84 5.20
N GLN A 339 -16.37 16.88 4.42
CA GLN A 339 -16.91 17.02 3.08
C GLN A 339 -16.40 15.92 2.15
N ALA A 340 -15.08 15.65 2.16
CA ALA A 340 -14.50 14.61 1.31
C ALA A 340 -15.06 13.21 1.61
N PHE A 341 -15.30 12.88 2.89
CA PHE A 341 -15.93 11.61 3.26
C PHE A 341 -17.43 11.54 2.96
N LYS A 342 -18.14 12.67 2.90
CA LYS A 342 -19.51 12.71 2.37
C LYS A 342 -19.52 12.43 0.87
N ASP A 343 -18.62 13.06 0.11
CA ASP A 343 -18.53 12.86 -1.34
C ASP A 343 -18.15 11.43 -1.73
N SER A 344 -17.50 10.69 -0.82
CA SER A 344 -17.11 9.29 -1.02
C SER A 344 -18.01 8.27 -0.30
N ASP A 345 -19.12 8.70 0.31
CA ASP A 345 -20.00 7.88 1.16
C ASP A 345 -19.26 7.09 2.27
N ASP A 346 -18.12 7.59 2.75
CA ASP A 346 -17.34 6.94 3.82
C ASP A 346 -17.88 7.30 5.20
N SER A 347 -18.86 6.54 5.67
CA SER A 347 -19.45 6.73 7.00
C SER A 347 -18.43 6.64 8.13
N SER A 348 -17.37 5.82 7.97
CA SER A 348 -16.32 5.69 8.98
C SER A 348 -15.49 6.97 9.09
N GLY A 349 -15.06 7.51 7.95
CA GLY A 349 -14.34 8.78 7.91
C GLY A 349 -15.18 9.94 8.42
N GLN A 350 -16.48 9.96 8.12
CA GLN A 350 -17.40 11.00 8.60
C GLN A 350 -17.47 11.06 10.12
N TRP A 351 -17.67 9.93 10.83
CA TRP A 351 -17.74 9.98 12.29
C TRP A 351 -16.39 10.36 12.93
N GLN A 352 -15.27 9.91 12.35
CA GLN A 352 -13.92 10.28 12.82
C GLN A 352 -13.66 11.79 12.65
N SER A 353 -14.07 12.38 11.53
CA SER A 353 -13.97 13.84 11.34
C SER A 353 -14.84 14.61 12.33
N CYS A 354 -16.06 14.12 12.65
CA CYS A 354 -16.90 14.70 13.69
C CYS A 354 -16.24 14.62 15.08
N GLU A 355 -15.58 13.51 15.41
CA GLU A 355 -14.82 13.38 16.65
C GLU A 355 -13.67 14.40 16.70
N GLY A 356 -12.92 14.56 15.61
CA GLY A 356 -11.87 15.56 15.47
C GLY A 356 -12.40 16.99 15.72
N LEU A 357 -13.49 17.37 15.04
CA LEU A 357 -14.17 18.66 15.24
C LEU A 357 -14.61 18.86 16.69
N ALA A 358 -15.19 17.84 17.32
CA ALA A 358 -15.61 17.91 18.71
C ALA A 358 -14.41 18.14 19.65
N GLY A 359 -13.28 17.46 19.38
CA GLY A 359 -12.02 17.66 20.08
C GLY A 359 -11.49 19.09 19.97
N ILE A 360 -11.49 19.67 18.77
CA ILE A 360 -11.10 21.08 18.56
C ILE A 360 -12.00 22.03 19.36
N ARG A 361 -13.32 21.84 19.30
CA ARG A 361 -14.28 22.66 20.06
C ARG A 361 -14.09 22.55 21.57
N MET A 362 -13.73 21.37 22.07
CA MET A 362 -13.37 21.19 23.48
C MET A 362 -12.12 21.99 23.86
N ARG A 363 -11.09 21.97 23.02
CA ARG A 363 -9.86 22.74 23.24
C ARG A 363 -10.10 24.26 23.20
N MET A 364 -10.99 24.72 22.34
CA MET A 364 -11.46 26.12 22.28
C MET A 364 -12.39 26.53 23.44
N ARG A 365 -12.69 25.63 24.39
CA ARG A 365 -13.67 25.87 25.48
C ARG A 365 -15.09 26.17 24.98
N GLU A 366 -15.50 25.53 23.89
CA GLU A 366 -16.86 25.61 23.32
C GLU A 366 -17.63 24.28 23.50
N PRO A 367 -17.94 23.86 24.74
CA PRO A 367 -18.49 22.52 24.99
C PRO A 367 -19.87 22.31 24.36
N GLU A 368 -20.67 23.36 24.16
CA GLU A 368 -21.96 23.28 23.47
C GLU A 368 -21.81 22.75 22.03
N LYS A 369 -20.85 23.28 21.28
CA LYS A 369 -20.57 22.86 19.91
C LYS A 369 -19.94 21.46 19.90
N ALA A 370 -19.06 21.17 20.84
CA ALA A 370 -18.46 19.83 20.97
C ALA A 370 -19.51 18.73 21.19
N ILE A 371 -20.51 18.98 22.04
CA ILE A 371 -21.62 18.04 22.30
C ILE A 371 -22.38 17.72 21.01
N ILE A 372 -22.62 18.72 20.15
CA ILE A 372 -23.31 18.51 18.86
C ILE A 372 -22.49 17.56 17.98
N TYR A 373 -21.19 17.80 17.83
CA TYR A 373 -20.33 16.97 17.00
C TYR A 373 -20.14 15.56 17.57
N TYR A 374 -19.99 15.38 18.88
CA TYR A 374 -19.94 14.05 19.49
C TYR A 374 -21.24 13.25 19.29
N LYS A 375 -22.41 13.91 19.39
CA LYS A 375 -23.69 13.27 19.08
C LYS A 375 -23.79 12.87 17.61
N GLN A 376 -23.32 13.72 16.69
CA GLN A 376 -23.26 13.40 15.27
C GLN A 376 -22.31 12.22 15.00
N ALA A 377 -21.13 12.18 15.65
CA ALA A 377 -20.19 11.07 15.55
C ALA A 377 -20.84 9.75 15.99
N LEU A 378 -21.52 9.73 17.15
CA LEU A 378 -22.23 8.54 17.64
C LEU A 378 -23.37 8.10 16.70
N ALA A 379 -24.12 9.04 16.15
CA ALA A 379 -25.22 8.73 15.21
C ALA A 379 -24.74 8.21 13.85
N LEU A 380 -23.53 8.58 13.43
CA LEU A 380 -22.87 8.03 12.24
C LEU A 380 -22.24 6.67 12.55
N LEU A 381 -21.59 6.54 13.71
CA LEU A 381 -20.99 5.30 14.17
C LEU A 381 -22.00 4.15 14.24
N SER A 382 -23.23 4.42 14.70
CA SER A 382 -24.30 3.41 14.76
C SER A 382 -24.77 2.90 13.40
N LYS A 383 -24.43 3.59 12.30
CA LYS A 383 -24.71 3.15 10.92
C LYS A 383 -23.57 2.32 10.33
N CYS A 384 -22.39 2.32 10.95
CA CYS A 384 -21.26 1.52 10.51
C CYS A 384 -21.47 0.06 10.95
N LYS A 385 -21.18 -0.89 10.05
CA LYS A 385 -21.11 -2.31 10.39
C LYS A 385 -19.77 -2.58 11.09
N ASP A 386 -19.76 -3.51 12.05
CA ASP A 386 -18.54 -4.03 12.69
C ASP A 386 -17.69 -3.00 13.46
N VAL A 387 -18.34 -2.07 14.16
CA VAL A 387 -17.64 -1.15 15.09
C VAL A 387 -17.42 -1.83 16.43
N SER A 388 -16.19 -1.78 16.95
CA SER A 388 -15.87 -2.26 18.29
C SER A 388 -16.63 -1.44 19.35
N ILE A 389 -17.19 -2.14 20.35
CA ILE A 389 -17.86 -1.55 21.52
C ILE A 389 -16.94 -0.51 22.19
N SER A 390 -15.63 -0.74 22.19
CA SER A 390 -14.63 0.18 22.75
C SER A 390 -14.65 1.58 22.11
N VAL A 391 -14.93 1.68 20.81
CA VAL A 391 -14.97 2.96 20.08
C VAL A 391 -16.22 3.74 20.49
N GLN A 392 -17.35 3.03 20.60
CA GLN A 392 -18.59 3.63 21.07
C GLN A 392 -18.44 4.13 22.52
N GLU A 393 -17.88 3.32 23.41
CA GLU A 393 -17.61 3.70 24.80
C GLU A 393 -16.70 4.92 24.89
N HIS A 394 -15.64 4.96 24.08
CA HIS A 394 -14.72 6.10 24.00
C HIS A 394 -15.43 7.40 23.60
N LEU A 395 -16.27 7.37 22.56
CA LEU A 395 -17.06 8.55 22.16
C LEU A 395 -18.08 8.96 23.23
N VAL A 396 -18.72 8.00 23.91
CA VAL A 396 -19.63 8.28 25.03
C VAL A 396 -18.90 8.94 26.19
N ASN A 397 -17.68 8.50 26.52
CA ASN A 397 -16.85 9.10 27.56
C ASN A 397 -16.46 10.54 27.19
N LYS A 398 -16.05 10.77 25.93
CA LYS A 398 -15.74 12.12 25.44
C LYS A 398 -16.96 13.06 25.46
N LEU A 399 -18.13 12.56 25.06
CA LEU A 399 -19.39 13.30 25.17
C LEU A 399 -19.73 13.63 26.62
N SER A 400 -19.54 12.69 27.53
CA SER A 400 -19.78 12.88 28.97
C SER A 400 -18.85 13.97 29.55
N ALA A 401 -17.57 13.96 29.16
CA ALA A 401 -16.63 15.01 29.55
C ALA A 401 -17.04 16.39 29.02
N ALA A 402 -17.55 16.49 27.79
CA ALA A 402 -18.06 17.74 27.22
C ALA A 402 -19.29 18.26 28.00
N LEU A 403 -20.21 17.37 28.39
CA LEU A 403 -21.38 17.72 29.21
C LEU A 403 -20.98 18.20 30.61
N GLN A 404 -20.01 17.54 31.25
CA GLN A 404 -19.49 17.95 32.55
C GLN A 404 -18.81 19.32 32.48
N LEU A 405 -18.00 19.58 31.45
CA LEU A 405 -17.36 20.87 31.25
C LEU A 405 -18.40 21.99 31.11
N LYS A 406 -19.44 21.75 30.29
CA LYS A 406 -20.57 22.68 30.15
C LYS A 406 -21.24 22.97 31.50
N LEU A 407 -21.56 21.93 32.27
CA LEU A 407 -22.19 22.08 33.59
C LEU A 407 -21.30 22.88 34.55
N ALA A 408 -20.00 22.59 34.58
CA ALA A 408 -19.04 23.31 35.43
C ALA A 408 -18.94 24.80 35.06
N MET A 409 -18.96 25.13 33.76
CA MET A 409 -18.99 26.53 33.30
C MET A 409 -20.26 27.26 33.72
N GLN A 410 -21.42 26.59 33.64
CA GLN A 410 -22.70 27.16 34.11
C GLN A 410 -22.73 27.37 35.62
N GLN A 411 -22.21 26.40 36.39
CA GLN A 411 -22.13 26.49 37.85
C GLN A 411 -21.18 27.58 38.32
N ARG A 412 -20.11 27.91 37.57
CA ARG A 412 -19.23 29.06 37.87
C ARG A 412 -19.86 30.41 37.51
N ALA A 413 -20.71 30.45 36.49
CA ALA A 413 -21.43 31.67 36.11
C ALA A 413 -22.54 32.06 37.12
N HIS A 414 -23.16 31.09 37.78
CA HIS A 414 -24.24 31.32 38.75
C HIS A 414 -23.86 32.13 40.02
N PRO A 415 -22.75 31.86 40.74
CA PRO A 415 -22.34 32.66 41.88
C PRO A 415 -21.92 34.07 41.48
N ALA A 416 -21.30 34.26 40.30
CA ALA A 416 -21.00 35.59 39.78
C ALA A 416 -22.27 36.40 39.48
N ARG A 417 -23.32 35.77 38.91
CA ARG A 417 -24.63 36.40 38.71
C ARG A 417 -25.35 36.74 40.02
N ARG A 418 -25.28 35.87 41.04
CA ARG A 418 -25.82 36.17 42.38
C ARG A 418 -25.09 37.33 43.06
N ALA A 419 -23.76 37.36 43.01
CA ALA A 419 -22.97 38.46 43.58
C ALA A 419 -23.24 39.82 42.89
N ILE A 420 -23.52 39.82 41.58
CA ILE A 420 -23.92 41.03 40.84
C ILE A 420 -25.35 41.46 41.22
N GLN A 421 -26.27 40.50 41.38
CA GLN A 421 -27.63 40.79 41.86
C GLN A 421 -27.59 41.36 43.29
N GLU A 422 -26.85 40.75 44.22
CA GLU A 422 -26.71 41.23 45.60
C GLU A 422 -26.04 42.61 45.69
N ARG A 423 -25.05 42.90 44.84
CA ARG A 423 -24.47 44.26 44.73
C ARG A 423 -25.44 45.28 44.14
N SER A 424 -26.37 44.89 43.27
CA SER A 424 -27.41 45.79 42.75
C SER A 424 -28.52 46.10 43.77
N PHE A 425 -28.70 45.28 44.81
CA PHE A 425 -29.61 45.56 45.94
C PHE A 425 -28.95 46.40 47.06
N HIS A 426 -27.64 46.63 47.01
CA HIS A 426 -26.90 47.48 47.95
C HIS A 426 -26.28 48.67 47.24
N ARG A 427 -27.12 49.46 46.55
CA ARG A 427 -26.79 50.84 46.18
C ARG A 427 -27.34 51.76 47.27
N PRO A 428 -26.53 52.48 48.07
CA PRO A 428 -27.06 53.52 48.94
C PRO A 428 -27.73 54.57 48.06
N GLN A 429 -28.99 54.91 48.35
CA GLN A 429 -29.62 56.08 47.76
C GLN A 429 -28.81 57.31 48.20
N LEU A 430 -28.11 57.93 47.26
CA LEU A 430 -27.58 59.28 47.45
C LEU A 430 -28.79 60.22 47.55
N HIS A 431 -29.08 60.66 48.77
CA HIS A 431 -29.99 61.77 49.01
C HIS A 431 -29.34 63.04 48.45
N MET A 432 -29.99 63.62 47.44
CA MET A 432 -29.74 64.99 47.01
C MET A 432 -30.26 65.93 48.10
N THR A 433 -29.37 66.64 48.77
CA THR A 433 -29.71 67.89 49.45
C THR A 433 -28.66 68.94 49.11
N ASP A 434 -29.16 70.04 48.57
CA ASP A 434 -28.49 71.32 48.37
C ASP A 434 -27.68 71.75 49.60
N THR A 435 -26.43 72.15 49.39
CA THR A 435 -25.80 73.21 50.19
C THR A 435 -24.87 74.04 49.30
N ARG A 436 -25.24 75.32 49.14
CA ARG A 436 -24.40 76.40 48.64
C ARG A 436 -23.27 76.70 49.63
N ASN A 437 -22.09 77.01 49.07
CA ASN A 437 -21.00 77.88 49.53
C ASN A 437 -20.77 78.06 51.05
N VAL A 438 -19.58 77.69 51.52
CA VAL A 438 -18.62 78.61 52.16
C VAL A 438 -17.18 78.17 51.83
N ASP A 439 -16.37 79.18 51.57
CA ASP A 439 -14.96 79.22 51.16
C ASP A 439 -13.98 78.92 52.32
N GLU A 440 -12.70 78.71 51.96
CA GLU A 440 -11.48 78.80 52.79
C GLU A 440 -11.25 77.72 53.89
N THR A 441 -10.21 76.88 53.86
CA THR A 441 -8.78 77.25 53.91
C THR A 441 -7.86 76.02 53.72
N VAL A 442 -6.75 76.25 53.01
CA VAL A 442 -5.36 75.79 53.30
C VAL A 442 -4.90 74.38 52.88
N ASP A 443 -3.88 74.41 52.01
CA ASP A 443 -2.67 73.57 51.91
C ASP A 443 -2.76 72.07 52.20
N GLU A 444 -2.61 71.24 51.16
CA GLU A 444 -1.34 70.55 50.92
C GLU A 444 -1.37 69.80 49.57
N HIS A 445 -0.23 69.85 48.87
CA HIS A 445 0.17 68.92 47.80
C HIS A 445 -0.30 69.23 46.37
N ARG A 446 -0.03 70.48 45.98
CA ARG A 446 0.61 70.77 44.69
C ARG A 446 2.10 70.36 44.77
N ARG A 447 2.48 69.20 44.24
CA ARG A 447 3.85 68.97 43.72
C ARG A 447 3.87 67.78 42.75
N ARG A 448 4.31 68.08 41.52
CA ARG A 448 4.68 67.20 40.41
C ARG A 448 3.58 66.80 39.44
N GLU A 449 3.23 67.74 38.58
CA GLU A 449 3.00 67.50 37.16
C GLU A 449 3.17 68.82 36.40
N VAL A 450 4.41 69.14 35.99
CA VAL A 450 4.78 69.88 34.77
C VAL A 450 6.28 69.71 34.61
N LEU A 451 6.72 68.93 33.63
CA LEU A 451 7.86 69.31 32.79
C LEU A 451 7.83 68.50 31.49
N ASN A 452 7.80 69.27 30.40
CA ASN A 452 8.10 68.97 29.01
C ASN A 452 7.10 68.19 28.14
N SER A 453 6.30 69.01 27.46
CA SER A 453 5.83 68.82 26.09
C SER A 453 6.93 69.18 25.06
N GLN A 454 7.04 68.34 24.02
CA GLN A 454 7.23 68.66 22.59
C GLN A 454 8.59 69.07 21.97
N ARG A 455 8.81 68.41 20.80
CA ARG A 455 9.47 68.76 19.51
C ARG A 455 10.81 68.04 19.26
N ILE A 456 11.01 67.29 18.15
CA ILE A 456 11.03 67.70 16.73
C ILE A 456 10.75 66.49 15.79
N GLU A 457 10.21 66.76 14.61
CA GLU A 457 9.94 65.84 13.47
C GLU A 457 11.15 65.65 12.51
N ASP A 458 11.05 64.57 11.71
CA ASP A 458 11.53 64.35 10.33
C ASP A 458 12.91 63.76 9.95
N SER A 459 12.79 62.79 9.02
CA SER A 459 13.66 62.42 7.87
C SER A 459 14.52 61.13 7.88
N SER A 460 14.10 60.22 6.98
CA SER A 460 14.86 59.41 5.99
C SER A 460 15.98 58.41 6.34
N GLN A 461 15.76 57.17 5.85
CA GLN A 461 16.66 56.18 5.21
C GLN A 461 18.20 56.19 5.41
N VAL A 462 18.73 54.96 5.51
CA VAL A 462 19.96 54.37 4.89
C VAL A 462 20.88 53.61 5.88
N ASP A 463 20.87 52.29 5.72
CA ASP A 463 21.92 51.25 5.73
C ASP A 463 23.02 51.07 6.81
N PHE A 464 23.12 49.77 7.20
CA PHE A 464 24.28 48.93 7.53
C PHE A 464 25.41 49.45 8.44
N THR A 465 25.61 48.81 9.61
CA THR A 465 26.70 47.83 9.86
C THR A 465 26.78 47.39 11.33
N LYS A 466 26.93 46.07 11.51
CA LYS A 466 27.77 45.33 12.48
C LYS A 466 27.57 45.48 14.01
N GLN A 467 27.64 44.29 14.62
CA GLN A 467 28.06 43.96 15.99
C GLN A 467 27.03 44.06 17.12
N TRP A 468 26.21 43.00 17.23
CA TRP A 468 25.60 42.61 18.50
C TRP A 468 26.59 41.80 19.33
N ARG A 469 26.98 42.32 20.50
CA ARG A 469 27.53 41.55 21.61
C ARG A 469 26.39 41.20 22.58
N PRO A 470 26.21 39.93 22.98
CA PRO A 470 25.38 39.58 24.13
C PRO A 470 26.21 39.65 25.42
N THR A 471 25.67 40.31 26.44
CA THR A 471 26.15 40.26 27.82
C THR A 471 25.63 39.00 28.50
N ASP A 472 26.56 38.18 28.98
CA ASP A 472 26.35 37.01 29.84
C ASP A 472 25.67 37.39 31.17
N ILE A 473 24.68 36.60 31.59
CA ILE A 473 24.52 36.23 33.01
C ILE A 473 24.24 34.72 33.09
N TYR A 474 25.19 34.04 33.75
CA TYR A 474 25.29 32.61 34.02
C TYR A 474 24.18 32.07 34.94
N GLY A 475 23.78 30.81 34.70
CA GLY A 475 22.91 30.03 35.58
C GLY A 475 22.86 28.52 35.30
N ARG A 476 24.04 27.88 35.21
CA ARG A 476 24.36 26.42 35.35
C ARG A 476 23.40 25.35 34.77
N ARG A 477 23.83 24.75 33.66
CA ARG A 477 23.65 23.30 33.36
C ARG A 477 24.72 22.45 34.07
N LYS A 478 24.43 21.16 34.26
CA LYS A 478 25.29 19.96 34.03
C LYS A 478 24.52 18.67 34.43
N PRO A 479 24.89 17.47 33.96
CA PRO A 479 25.14 17.04 32.57
C PRO A 479 24.42 15.70 32.26
N HIS A 480 24.56 15.23 31.01
CA HIS A 480 24.15 13.91 30.54
C HIS A 480 24.66 12.75 31.43
N GLY A 481 23.79 11.75 31.62
CA GLY A 481 24.12 10.44 32.16
C GLY A 481 23.42 9.37 31.31
N ASP A 482 24.20 8.38 30.91
CA ASP A 482 23.84 7.21 30.13
C ASP A 482 22.57 6.51 30.64
N MET A 483 21.64 6.22 29.73
CA MET A 483 20.51 5.35 30.06
C MET A 483 20.84 3.92 29.64
N MET A 484 21.41 3.19 30.60
CA MET A 484 21.42 1.73 30.63
C MET A 484 20.02 1.18 30.33
N ILE A 485 19.96 0.20 29.42
CA ILE A 485 18.78 -0.61 29.13
C ILE A 485 18.47 -1.48 30.36
N PRO A 486 17.28 -1.37 30.99
CA PRO A 486 16.82 -2.38 31.92
C PRO A 486 15.98 -3.40 31.16
N SER A 487 16.50 -4.60 31.05
CA SER A 487 15.77 -5.80 30.67
C SER A 487 14.61 -6.04 31.66
N ARG A 488 13.42 -6.37 31.12
CA ARG A 488 12.12 -6.61 31.77
C ARG A 488 11.30 -5.36 32.14
N ILE A 489 10.33 -5.04 31.29
CA ILE A 489 9.15 -4.24 31.65
C ILE A 489 7.95 -5.19 31.74
N THR A 490 7.45 -5.32 32.95
CA THR A 490 6.16 -5.94 33.30
C THR A 490 5.01 -5.06 32.81
N LYS A 491 3.94 -5.69 32.30
CA LYS A 491 2.69 -5.04 31.89
C LYS A 491 2.06 -4.26 33.06
N THR A 492 2.24 -2.94 33.07
CA THR A 492 1.33 -1.89 33.55
C THR A 492 2.12 -0.58 33.55
N ASP A 493 1.48 0.52 33.15
CA ASP A 493 2.04 1.88 32.99
C ASP A 493 2.55 2.22 31.58
N GLN A 494 1.62 2.25 30.63
CA GLN A 494 1.79 3.02 29.39
C GLN A 494 1.28 4.46 29.59
N PRO A 495 2.01 5.48 29.16
CA PRO A 495 1.55 6.87 29.22
C PRO A 495 0.51 7.19 28.12
N ALA A 496 -0.47 8.02 28.49
CA ALA A 496 -1.75 8.22 27.79
C ALA A 496 -1.69 8.82 26.36
N TYR A 497 -0.53 9.28 25.89
CA TYR A 497 -0.38 9.89 24.55
C TYR A 497 -0.40 8.87 23.40
N LEU A 498 -0.14 7.57 23.66
CA LEU A 498 -0.27 6.51 22.64
C LEU A 498 -1.74 6.15 22.30
N ASN A 499 -2.69 6.58 23.11
CA ASN A 499 -4.13 6.37 22.90
C ASN A 499 -4.83 7.55 22.20
N ALA A 500 -4.08 8.60 21.84
CA ALA A 500 -4.61 9.81 21.21
C ALA A 500 -4.47 9.84 19.67
N LEU A 501 -3.82 8.85 19.06
CA LEU A 501 -3.81 8.71 17.61
C LEU A 501 -5.24 8.43 17.13
N PRO A 502 -5.80 9.23 16.19
CA PRO A 502 -7.06 8.88 15.54
C PRO A 502 -6.97 7.44 15.03
N GLU A 503 -8.03 6.64 15.15
CA GLU A 503 -8.05 5.28 14.58
C GLU A 503 -7.71 5.26 13.07
N ALA A 504 -7.80 6.41 12.39
CA ALA A 504 -7.26 6.64 11.05
C ALA A 504 -5.75 6.35 10.92
N ASN A 505 -4.94 6.57 11.96
CA ASN A 505 -3.50 6.29 11.98
C ASN A 505 -3.14 4.88 12.46
N ARG A 506 -4.04 4.16 13.13
CA ARG A 506 -3.90 2.70 13.32
C ARG A 506 -4.13 1.92 12.02
N ASN A 507 -4.78 2.56 11.04
CA ASN A 507 -5.19 1.99 9.76
C ASN A 507 -4.25 2.34 8.60
N LEU A 508 -2.92 2.31 8.80
CA LEU A 508 -1.97 2.23 7.68
C LEU A 508 -2.25 1.00 6.77
N ASN A 509 -2.94 -0.01 7.30
CA ASN A 509 -3.36 -1.22 6.57
C ASN A 509 -4.60 -1.06 5.67
N ASN A 510 -5.39 0.03 5.79
CA ASN A 510 -6.57 0.24 4.93
C ASN A 510 -6.25 0.98 3.62
N THR A 511 -5.00 0.94 3.17
CA THR A 511 -4.60 1.33 1.79
C THR A 511 -4.70 0.17 0.80
N TYR A 512 -5.00 -1.06 1.27
CA TYR A 512 -5.12 -2.27 0.44
C TYR A 512 -6.40 -3.09 0.67
N GLU A 513 -7.52 -2.46 1.04
CA GLU A 513 -8.82 -3.14 0.88
C GLU A 513 -9.35 -2.92 -0.54
N LYS A 514 -9.33 -4.03 -1.31
CA LYS A 514 -10.04 -4.30 -2.56
C LYS A 514 -10.13 -3.12 -3.52
N SER A 515 -9.25 -3.13 -4.51
CA SER A 515 -9.70 -2.68 -5.82
C SER A 515 -10.85 -3.60 -6.24
N ASP A 516 -12.09 -3.09 -6.22
CA ASP A 516 -13.20 -3.64 -7.02
C ASP A 516 -12.80 -3.52 -8.49
N VAL A 517 -11.92 -4.42 -8.89
CA VAL A 517 -11.55 -4.65 -10.28
C VAL A 517 -12.62 -5.58 -10.81
N HIS A 518 -13.76 -5.01 -11.17
CA HIS A 518 -14.51 -5.53 -12.30
C HIS A 518 -13.70 -5.18 -13.56
N CYS A 519 -12.56 -5.85 -13.76
CA CYS A 519 -11.98 -5.98 -15.09
C CYS A 519 -12.93 -6.90 -15.86
N GLN A 520 -13.94 -6.30 -16.47
CA GLN A 520 -14.53 -6.88 -17.65
C GLN A 520 -13.42 -6.93 -18.70
N ASN A 521 -12.99 -8.14 -19.04
CA ASN A 521 -12.17 -8.41 -20.21
C ASN A 521 -12.73 -7.61 -21.41
N PRO A 522 -11.89 -6.90 -22.19
CA PRO A 522 -12.33 -6.31 -23.43
C PRO A 522 -12.41 -7.43 -24.47
N THR A 523 -13.55 -8.10 -24.54
CA THR A 523 -13.86 -9.01 -25.65
C THR A 523 -15.36 -9.24 -25.71
N ASN A 524 -16.05 -8.35 -26.44
CA ASN A 524 -17.15 -8.70 -27.33
C ASN A 524 -17.63 -7.44 -28.04
N ALA A 525 -17.09 -7.25 -29.25
CA ALA A 525 -17.73 -6.39 -30.25
C ALA A 525 -19.04 -7.04 -30.66
N HIS A 526 -20.16 -6.39 -30.31
CA HIS A 526 -21.45 -6.73 -30.88
C HIS A 526 -21.49 -6.33 -32.36
N ILE A 527 -21.64 -7.34 -33.19
CA ILE A 527 -22.00 -7.26 -34.60
C ILE A 527 -23.41 -6.64 -34.68
N ILE A 528 -23.51 -5.45 -35.26
CA ILE A 528 -24.75 -4.94 -35.88
C ILE A 528 -24.39 -4.43 -37.28
N SER A 529 -25.08 -5.00 -38.25
CA SER A 529 -25.02 -4.66 -39.67
C SER A 529 -25.59 -3.27 -39.97
N LYS A 530 -24.98 -2.57 -40.94
CA LYS A 530 -25.57 -1.69 -41.98
C LYS A 530 -24.39 -1.06 -42.75
N GLN A 531 -24.07 -1.50 -43.97
CA GLN A 531 -24.53 -0.93 -45.24
C GLN A 531 -24.62 0.62 -45.20
N ASP A 532 -23.59 1.32 -45.64
CA ASP A 532 -23.52 1.95 -46.98
C ASP A 532 -22.20 2.72 -47.17
N GLN A 533 -21.64 2.65 -48.39
CA GLN A 533 -20.49 3.44 -48.87
C GLN A 533 -20.96 4.81 -49.44
N PRO A 534 -20.07 5.60 -50.10
CA PRO A 534 -19.05 6.49 -49.55
C PRO A 534 -19.37 7.96 -49.97
N VAL A 535 -18.44 8.92 -49.76
CA VAL A 535 -18.07 9.99 -50.74
C VAL A 535 -17.45 11.24 -50.06
N CYS A 536 -16.35 11.67 -50.68
CA CYS A 536 -15.72 13.01 -50.74
C CYS A 536 -14.71 13.48 -49.68
N ASP A 537 -13.44 13.36 -50.08
CA ASP A 537 -12.37 14.34 -49.89
C ASP A 537 -12.71 15.73 -50.46
N SER A 538 -12.37 16.79 -49.71
CA SER A 538 -11.79 18.03 -50.29
C SER A 538 -11.22 18.97 -49.21
N SER A 539 -9.90 19.02 -49.14
CA SER A 539 -9.02 20.21 -49.09
C SER A 539 -9.58 21.57 -48.59
N LYS A 540 -8.89 22.20 -47.60
CA LYS A 540 -8.05 23.42 -47.75
C LYS A 540 -7.88 24.22 -46.43
N GLN A 541 -6.60 24.38 -46.04
CA GLN A 541 -5.89 25.60 -45.64
C GLN A 541 -6.45 26.55 -44.54
N ASN A 542 -5.72 26.55 -43.40
CA ASN A 542 -5.00 27.69 -42.75
C ASN A 542 -5.80 28.92 -42.22
N PRO A 543 -5.17 29.78 -41.37
CA PRO A 543 -5.07 29.64 -39.92
C PRO A 543 -5.72 30.87 -39.24
N ASP A 544 -5.84 30.90 -37.90
CA ASP A 544 -5.77 32.18 -37.19
C ASP A 544 -5.41 31.96 -35.72
N GLU A 545 -4.43 32.76 -35.31
CA GLU A 545 -3.86 32.89 -33.98
C GLU A 545 -4.90 33.44 -33.00
N LEU A 546 -4.90 32.94 -31.77
CA LEU A 546 -5.20 33.77 -30.60
C LEU A 546 -4.40 33.24 -29.41
N THR A 547 -3.48 34.10 -29.02
CA THR A 547 -2.52 34.04 -27.94
C THR A 547 -3.20 34.07 -26.57
N SER A 548 -2.73 33.23 -25.65
CA SER A 548 -2.71 33.56 -24.22
C SER A 548 -1.70 32.64 -23.51
N GLU A 549 -0.55 33.22 -23.16
CA GLU A 549 0.47 32.64 -22.28
C GLU A 549 -0.10 32.30 -20.90
N PRO A 550 0.35 31.22 -20.23
CA PRO A 550 0.24 31.07 -18.80
C PRO A 550 1.50 31.53 -18.08
N LEU A 551 1.27 32.26 -16.99
CA LEU A 551 2.23 32.83 -16.05
C LEU A 551 3.19 31.77 -15.47
N LEU A 552 4.48 32.05 -15.59
CA LEU A 552 5.57 31.40 -14.88
C LEU A 552 5.42 31.62 -13.37
N VAL A 553 5.25 30.54 -12.62
CA VAL A 553 5.50 30.51 -11.17
C VAL A 553 6.88 29.91 -10.96
N GLU A 554 7.77 30.70 -10.36
CA GLU A 554 9.14 30.31 -9.97
C GLU A 554 9.12 29.00 -9.18
N SER A 555 9.75 27.98 -9.76
CA SER A 555 10.02 26.72 -9.08
C SER A 555 11.30 26.90 -8.28
N THR A 556 11.20 26.86 -6.95
CA THR A 556 12.37 26.67 -6.09
C THR A 556 13.00 25.32 -6.42
N GLU A 557 14.17 25.36 -7.05
CA GLU A 557 15.03 24.19 -7.30
C GLU A 557 15.35 23.50 -5.97
N ILE A 558 14.68 22.38 -5.70
CA ILE A 558 15.16 21.40 -4.74
C ILE A 558 16.27 20.64 -5.47
N SER A 559 17.52 20.97 -5.14
CA SER A 559 18.68 20.20 -5.58
C SER A 559 18.46 18.72 -5.27
N PRO A 560 18.57 17.81 -6.26
CA PRO A 560 18.45 16.38 -5.99
C PRO A 560 19.60 15.94 -5.08
N PRO A 561 19.37 15.05 -4.09
CA PRO A 561 20.46 14.45 -3.35
C PRO A 561 21.33 13.64 -4.32
N ALA A 562 22.64 13.69 -4.09
CA ALA A 562 23.64 13.03 -4.91
C ALA A 562 23.26 11.56 -5.17
N LEU A 563 23.29 11.18 -6.46
CA LEU A 563 23.23 9.79 -6.90
C LEU A 563 24.23 8.96 -6.08
N LEU A 564 23.70 8.03 -5.30
CA LEU A 564 24.47 7.08 -4.50
C LEU A 564 25.32 6.24 -5.45
N ASP A 565 26.62 6.22 -5.19
CA ASP A 565 27.59 5.36 -5.86
C ASP A 565 27.22 3.88 -5.63
N SER A 566 27.33 3.07 -6.68
CA SER A 566 26.72 1.74 -6.83
C SER A 566 27.32 0.61 -5.98
N GLY A 567 27.90 0.91 -4.82
CA GLY A 567 28.52 -0.07 -3.92
C GLY A 567 28.35 0.18 -2.43
N ASP A 568 27.80 1.33 -2.02
CA ASP A 568 27.70 1.66 -0.60
C ASP A 568 26.34 1.26 -0.01
N THR A 569 26.38 0.34 0.95
CA THR A 569 25.22 0.02 1.80
C THR A 569 24.59 1.30 2.37
N THR A 570 23.27 1.42 2.27
CA THR A 570 22.57 2.61 2.76
C THR A 570 22.76 2.76 4.28
N PRO A 571 22.72 3.98 4.84
CA PRO A 571 22.75 4.18 6.29
C PRO A 571 21.72 3.30 7.03
N LEU A 572 20.51 3.14 6.47
CA LEU A 572 19.49 2.19 6.92
C LEU A 572 20.04 0.76 7.08
N GLN A 573 20.62 0.22 6.01
CA GLN A 573 21.11 -1.16 5.98
C GLN A 573 22.23 -1.38 7.01
N ARG A 574 23.16 -0.42 7.15
CA ARG A 574 24.22 -0.51 8.17
C ARG A 574 23.65 -0.50 9.58
N ARG A 575 22.68 0.38 9.86
CA ARG A 575 22.02 0.47 11.18
C ARG A 575 21.28 -0.82 11.50
N LEU A 576 20.53 -1.37 10.55
CA LEU A 576 19.80 -2.63 10.73
C LEU A 576 20.76 -3.81 10.98
N LYS A 577 21.85 -3.93 10.22
CA LYS A 577 22.88 -4.97 10.45
C LYS A 577 23.52 -4.86 11.85
N SER A 578 23.81 -3.64 12.31
CA SER A 578 24.44 -3.43 13.61
C SER A 578 23.58 -3.91 14.79
N ARG A 579 22.25 -3.93 14.65
CA ARG A 579 21.31 -4.45 15.66
C ARG A 579 21.43 -5.97 15.86
N PHE A 580 21.83 -6.70 14.82
CA PHE A 580 22.00 -8.15 14.89
C PHE A 580 23.43 -8.57 15.29
N CYS A 581 24.42 -7.68 15.20
CA CYS A 581 25.82 -7.95 15.56
C CYS A 581 26.17 -7.64 17.03
N THR A 582 25.22 -7.17 17.85
CA THR A 582 25.49 -6.70 19.22
C THR A 582 25.36 -7.76 20.32
N VAL A 583 25.27 -9.05 19.98
CA VAL A 583 25.33 -10.16 20.94
C VAL A 583 26.60 -10.97 20.70
N MET A 584 27.68 -10.62 21.42
CA MET A 584 28.80 -11.52 21.72
C MET A 584 29.07 -11.52 23.22
#